data_AF-P86193-F1
#
_entry.id   AF-P86193-F1
#
_cell.length_a   1.000
_cell.length_b   1.000
_cell.length_c   1.000
_cell.angle_alpha   90.00
_cell.angle_beta   90.00
_cell.angle_gamma   90.00
#
_symmetry.space_group_name_H-M   'P 1'
#
loop_
_entity.id
_entity.type
_entity.pdbx_description
1 polymer ?
#
loop_
_entity_poly.entity_id
_entity_poly.type
_entity_poly.pdbx_seq_one_letter_code
_entity_poly.pdbx_strand_id
1 'polypeptide(L)' 'YKRCHIKGGHCFPKEKLICIPPSSDIGKMDCPWKRKCCKKRS' A
#
# COMPACT_ATOMS: atom_id res chain seq x y z
N TYR A 1 3.88 0.84 -10.11
CA TYR A 1 2.48 0.64 -9.69
C TYR A 1 1.85 -0.73 -10.03
N LYS A 2 2.37 -1.49 -11.02
CA LYS A 2 1.84 -2.82 -11.39
C LYS A 2 1.78 -3.81 -10.22
N ARG A 3 2.81 -3.92 -9.36
CA ARG A 3 2.84 -4.95 -8.30
C ARG A 3 1.83 -4.67 -7.19
N CYS A 4 1.74 -3.42 -6.73
CA CYS A 4 0.74 -3.02 -5.75
C CYS A 4 -0.69 -3.24 -6.27
N HIS A 5 -0.96 -2.85 -7.52
CA HIS A 5 -2.26 -3.00 -8.14
C HIS A 5 -2.66 -4.47 -8.36
N ILE A 6 -1.73 -5.32 -8.81
CA ILE A 6 -1.95 -6.77 -8.97
C ILE A 6 -2.34 -7.43 -7.64
N LYS A 7 -1.83 -6.94 -6.51
CA LYS A 7 -2.21 -7.44 -5.17
C LYS A 7 -3.52 -6.86 -4.62
N GLY A 8 -4.26 -6.07 -5.41
CA GLY A 8 -5.50 -5.41 -4.97
C GLY A 8 -5.23 -4.25 -4.00
N GLY A 9 -4.07 -3.60 -4.11
CA GLY A 9 -3.66 -2.50 -3.25
C GLY A 9 -3.52 -1.16 -3.96
N HIS A 10 -3.39 -0.11 -3.16
CA HIS A 10 -3.12 1.26 -3.60
C HIS A 10 -1.96 1.87 -2.81
N CYS A 11 -1.24 2.80 -3.45
CA CYS A 11 -0.08 3.46 -2.84
C CYS A 11 -0.46 4.69 -2.02
N PHE A 12 -0.30 4.61 -0.70
CA PHE A 12 -0.59 5.69 0.24
C PHE A 12 0.68 6.29 0.84
N PRO A 13 0.65 7.56 1.30
CA PRO A 13 1.78 8.17 2.02
C PRO A 13 2.10 7.40 3.30
N LYS A 14 3.39 7.05 3.50
CA LYS A 14 3.83 6.28 4.67
C LYS A 14 3.52 6.97 6.00
N GLU A 15 3.62 8.29 6.03
CA GLU A 15 3.49 9.11 7.24
C GLU A 15 2.04 9.48 7.58
N LYS A 16 1.14 9.48 6.60
CA LYS A 16 -0.25 9.92 6.81
C LYS A 16 -1.26 8.79 6.90
N LEU A 17 -0.89 7.57 6.53
CA LEU A 17 -1.86 6.47 6.48
C LEU A 17 -1.32 5.17 7.07
N ILE A 18 -2.00 4.70 8.11
CA ILE A 18 -1.88 3.34 8.61
C ILE A 18 -2.78 2.48 7.71
N CYS A 19 -2.25 1.41 7.12
CA CYS A 19 -3.10 0.45 6.41
C CYS A 19 -4.03 -0.17 7.46
N ILE A 20 -5.34 -0.17 7.23
CA ILE A 20 -6.32 -0.75 8.15
C ILE A 20 -6.97 -1.96 7.47
N PRO A 21 -6.86 -3.18 8.03
CA PRO A 21 -6.02 -3.56 9.19
C PRO A 21 -4.51 -3.45 8.89
N PRO A 22 -3.63 -3.42 9.91
CA PRO A 22 -2.17 -3.41 9.71
C PRO A 22 -1.67 -4.56 8.83
N SER A 23 -2.37 -5.70 8.84
CA SER A 23 -2.09 -6.85 7.96
C SER A 23 -2.29 -6.57 6.47
N SER A 24 -2.94 -5.46 6.10
CA SER A 24 -3.06 -5.00 4.72
C SER A 24 -1.82 -4.24 4.24
N ASP A 25 -0.84 -3.95 5.10
CA ASP A 25 0.41 -3.31 4.70
C ASP A 25 1.30 -4.29 3.92
N ILE A 26 1.55 -3.98 2.65
CA ILE A 26 2.40 -4.79 1.75
C ILE A 26 3.78 -4.12 1.55
N GLY A 27 4.13 -3.12 2.38
CA GLY A 27 5.39 -2.39 2.28
C GLY A 27 5.48 -1.47 1.06
N LYS A 28 6.70 -1.12 0.64
CA LYS A 28 6.92 -0.15 -0.47
C LYS A 28 6.47 -0.69 -1.83
N MET A 29 6.69 -1.98 -2.09
CA MET A 29 6.52 -2.56 -3.43
C MET A 29 7.15 -1.67 -4.50
N ASP A 30 6.38 -1.34 -5.52
CA ASP A 30 6.69 -0.43 -6.62
C ASP A 30 5.96 0.92 -6.48
N CYS A 31 5.66 1.31 -5.23
CA CYS A 31 5.19 2.64 -4.90
C CYS A 31 6.36 3.64 -4.92
N PRO A 32 6.09 4.92 -5.25
CA PRO A 32 7.07 6.01 -5.18
C PRO A 32 7.72 6.16 -3.80
N TRP A 33 8.82 6.91 -3.75
CA TRP A 33 9.45 7.31 -2.49
C TRP A 33 8.44 7.96 -1.54
N LYS A 34 8.57 7.69 -0.23
CA LYS A 34 7.60 8.05 0.84
C LYS A 34 6.17 7.47 0.71
N ARG A 35 5.93 6.49 -0.18
CA ARG A 35 4.65 5.76 -0.25
C ARG A 35 4.80 4.27 0.08
N LYS A 36 3.71 3.64 0.49
CA LYS A 36 3.58 2.20 0.74
C LYS A 36 2.27 1.67 0.15
N CYS A 37 2.25 0.41 -0.20
CA CYS A 37 1.11 -0.29 -0.76
C CYS A 37 0.24 -0.83 0.39
N CYS A 38 -1.01 -0.36 0.48
CA CYS A 38 -2.02 -0.95 1.35
C CYS A 38 -3.02 -1.73 0.50
N LYS A 39 -3.31 -2.98 0.87
CA LYS A 39 -4.42 -3.74 0.29
C LYS A 39 -5.75 -3.10 0.68
N LYS A 40 -6.63 -2.83 -0.29
CA LYS A 40 -8.00 -2.42 0.03
C LYS A 40 -8.71 -3.64 0.64
N ARG A 41 -9.37 -3.49 1.78
CA ARG A 41 -10.37 -4.49 2.20
C ARG A 41 -11.50 -4.44 1.16
N SER A 42 -11.79 -5.58 0.53
CA SER A 42 -13.04 -5.75 -0.23
C SER A 42 -14.23 -5.47 0.67
#